data_AF-A0A3M1CNY7-F1
#
_entry.id   AF-A0A3M1CNY7-F1
#
_cell.length_a   1.000
_cell.length_b   1.000
_cell.length_c   1.000
_cell.angle_alpha   90.00
_cell.angle_beta   90.00
_cell.angle_gamma   90.00
#
_symmetry.space_group_name_H-M   'P 1'
#
loop_
_entity.id
_entity.type
_entity.pdbx_description
1 polymer ?
#
loop_
_entity_poly.entity_id
_entity_poly.type
_entity_poly.pdbx_seq_one_letter_code
_entity_poly.pdbx_strand_id
1 'polypeptide(L)'
;MEPTPGNTTEALFRAAVHGDAERARQLIFAGAQPCRFEEGRVTRADEVACAAGNDQVAAAIRRALAERSAEVHDGRRRALLARCVEPEELVQDVLAVVPRGDEVLVTEASVSPAPDVAVRLLVWKGGAESVQLVGDAWVRVVDRAAVVAALGEACRLFQGGCDAMATTVPRTCWATEGARLRVWVNGRMSMAMDERRLLFGRGQRRVVSRDHLEAVQVRLSRQWDRHAVEVVLRGDRRREVAARREHSATLDPTYDRDNLVVDAAWAVELAQSIGMAGGVPVRLPDDLS
;
A
#
# COMPACT_ATOMS: atom_id res chain seq x y z
N MET A 1 26.46 28.36 -14.72
CA MET A 1 25.07 28.77 -14.42
C MET A 1 24.23 27.51 -14.52
N GLU A 2 23.77 26.97 -13.39
CA GLU A 2 22.87 25.82 -13.42
C GLU A 2 21.51 26.27 -13.97
N PRO A 3 20.92 25.55 -14.93
CA PRO A 3 19.64 25.93 -15.50
C PRO A 3 18.54 25.79 -14.43
N THR A 4 17.76 26.86 -14.23
CA THR A 4 16.59 26.83 -13.34
C THR A 4 15.51 25.88 -13.91
N PRO A 5 14.81 25.09 -13.07
CA PRO A 5 13.86 24.06 -13.51
C PRO A 5 12.76 24.54 -14.48
N GLY A 6 12.30 25.79 -14.35
CA GLY A 6 11.33 26.39 -15.28
C GLY A 6 11.88 26.56 -16.70
N ASN A 7 13.18 26.84 -16.84
CA ASN A 7 13.81 27.06 -18.13
C ASN A 7 13.99 25.76 -18.92
N THR A 8 14.17 24.62 -18.24
CA THR A 8 14.34 23.30 -18.89
C THR A 8 13.01 22.76 -19.43
N THR A 9 11.91 22.93 -18.70
CA THR A 9 10.56 22.59 -19.20
C THR A 9 10.16 23.51 -20.35
N GLU A 10 10.52 24.79 -20.31
CA GLU A 10 10.30 25.69 -21.44
C GLU A 10 11.08 25.30 -22.69
N ALA A 11 12.35 24.95 -22.50
CA ALA A 11 13.18 24.46 -23.58
C ALA A 11 12.65 23.15 -24.19
N LEU A 12 12.02 22.27 -23.39
CA LEU A 12 11.53 20.97 -23.87
C LEU A 12 10.38 21.14 -24.84
N PHE A 13 9.39 21.98 -24.53
CA PHE A 13 8.27 22.21 -25.43
C PHE A 13 8.71 22.96 -26.69
N ARG A 14 9.67 23.88 -26.58
CA ARG A 14 10.27 24.49 -27.77
C ARG A 14 10.94 23.44 -28.66
N ALA A 15 11.71 22.52 -28.10
CA ALA A 15 12.29 21.42 -28.86
C ALA A 15 11.21 20.53 -29.51
N ALA A 16 10.09 20.28 -28.81
CA ALA A 16 8.94 19.55 -29.33
C ALA A 16 8.30 20.23 -30.56
N VAL A 17 8.10 21.54 -30.53
CA VAL A 17 7.53 22.33 -31.64
C VAL A 17 8.51 22.43 -32.82
N HIS A 18 9.81 22.57 -32.55
CA HIS A 18 10.82 22.80 -33.58
C HIS A 18 11.43 21.53 -34.20
N GLY A 19 10.97 20.34 -33.82
CA GLY A 19 11.44 19.10 -34.43
C GLY A 19 12.81 18.60 -33.91
N ASP A 20 13.27 19.08 -32.75
CA ASP A 20 14.60 18.76 -32.22
C ASP A 20 14.57 17.58 -31.22
N ALA A 21 14.65 16.36 -31.77
CA ALA A 21 14.57 15.12 -30.99
C ALA A 21 15.73 14.94 -30.00
N GLU A 22 16.95 15.30 -30.41
CA GLU A 22 18.13 15.14 -29.57
C GLU A 22 18.07 16.09 -28.37
N ARG A 23 17.72 17.35 -28.62
CA ARG A 23 17.58 18.34 -27.55
C ARG A 23 16.45 17.99 -26.59
N ALA A 24 15.31 17.52 -27.09
CA ALA A 24 14.21 17.05 -26.26
C ALA A 24 14.66 15.91 -25.34
N ARG A 25 15.39 14.92 -25.86
CA ARG A 25 15.98 13.83 -25.05
C ARG A 25 16.92 14.37 -23.97
N GLN A 26 17.88 15.22 -24.33
CA GLN A 26 18.83 15.81 -23.37
C GLN A 26 18.11 16.55 -22.23
N LEU A 27 17.04 17.29 -22.54
CA LEU A 27 16.26 18.04 -21.56
C LEU A 27 15.48 17.13 -20.61
N ILE A 28 14.94 16.00 -21.08
CA ILE A 28 14.32 14.99 -20.21
C ILE A 28 15.34 14.45 -19.20
N PHE A 29 16.56 14.12 -19.62
CA PHE A 29 17.62 13.66 -18.71
C PHE A 29 18.13 14.77 -17.78
N ALA A 30 18.07 16.03 -18.22
CA ALA A 30 18.39 17.20 -17.39
C ALA A 30 17.27 17.58 -16.39
N GLY A 31 16.15 16.85 -16.35
CA GLY A 31 15.09 17.07 -15.36
C GLY A 31 13.89 17.89 -15.83
N ALA A 32 13.77 18.21 -17.12
CA ALA A 32 12.59 18.88 -17.65
C ALA A 32 11.31 18.08 -17.37
N GLN A 33 10.23 18.76 -16.96
CA GLN A 33 8.94 18.11 -16.78
C GLN A 33 8.26 17.93 -18.14
N PRO A 34 7.80 16.71 -18.50
CA PRO A 34 7.16 16.47 -19.78
C PRO A 34 5.73 17.02 -19.85
N CYS A 35 5.20 17.51 -18.74
CA CYS A 35 3.85 18.04 -18.60
C CYS A 35 3.90 19.48 -18.10
N ARG A 36 2.91 20.28 -18.49
CA ARG A 36 2.60 21.58 -17.89
C ARG A 36 1.16 21.61 -17.45
N PHE A 37 0.90 22.38 -16.40
CA PHE A 37 -0.44 22.66 -15.92
C PHE A 37 -0.74 24.15 -16.09
N GLU A 38 -1.66 24.46 -17.00
CA GLU A 38 -2.08 25.83 -17.32
C GLU A 38 -3.60 25.87 -17.37
N GLU A 39 -4.22 26.80 -16.63
CA GLU A 39 -5.68 27.02 -16.63
C GLU A 39 -6.53 25.76 -16.38
N GLY A 40 -6.06 24.85 -15.51
CA GLY A 40 -6.78 23.61 -15.20
C GLY A 40 -6.55 22.48 -16.21
N ARG A 41 -5.69 22.67 -17.21
CA ARG A 41 -5.39 21.68 -18.25
C ARG A 41 -3.95 21.19 -18.16
N VAL A 42 -3.78 19.88 -18.33
CA VAL A 42 -2.47 19.25 -18.52
C VAL A 42 -2.12 19.21 -20.00
N THR A 43 -0.95 19.73 -20.37
CA THR A 43 -0.41 19.64 -21.74
C THR A 43 0.89 18.85 -21.73
N ARG A 44 1.01 17.83 -22.58
CA ARG A 44 2.22 16.99 -22.67
C ARG A 44 3.10 17.39 -23.85
N ALA A 45 4.42 17.38 -23.64
CA ALA A 45 5.39 17.74 -24.67
C ALA A 45 5.36 16.79 -25.88
N ASP A 46 5.07 15.49 -25.68
CA ASP A 46 4.95 14.53 -26.78
C ASP A 46 3.68 14.73 -27.62
N GLU A 47 2.57 15.13 -26.98
CA GLU A 47 1.33 15.52 -27.68
C GLU A 47 1.55 16.81 -28.49
N VAL A 48 2.26 17.79 -27.94
CA VAL A 48 2.63 19.03 -28.65
C VAL A 48 3.51 18.72 -29.87
N ALA A 49 4.48 17.81 -29.74
CA ALA A 49 5.30 17.37 -30.87
C ALA A 49 4.44 16.72 -31.98
N CYS A 50 3.54 15.79 -31.64
CA CYS A 50 2.63 15.19 -32.61
C CYS A 50 1.72 16.22 -33.28
N ALA A 51 1.15 17.17 -32.52
CA ALA A 51 0.31 18.24 -33.07
C ALA A 51 1.07 19.16 -34.05
N ALA A 52 2.38 19.32 -33.87
CA ALA A 52 3.27 20.05 -34.77
C ALA A 52 3.77 19.22 -35.98
N GLY A 53 3.36 17.96 -36.12
CA GLY A 53 3.83 17.05 -37.18
C GLY A 53 5.20 16.42 -36.92
N ASN A 54 5.72 16.51 -35.70
CA ASN A 54 7.04 16.04 -35.30
C ASN A 54 6.99 14.67 -34.60
N ASP A 55 6.45 13.64 -35.27
CA ASP A 55 6.25 12.31 -34.68
C ASP A 55 7.55 11.66 -34.17
N GLN A 56 8.67 11.94 -34.83
CA GLN A 56 9.99 11.45 -34.40
C GLN A 56 10.41 12.04 -33.04
N VAL A 57 10.08 13.32 -32.79
CA VAL A 57 10.35 13.97 -31.49
C VAL A 57 9.43 13.41 -30.41
N ALA A 58 8.15 13.23 -30.72
CA ALA A 58 7.21 12.61 -29.79
C ALA A 58 7.66 11.20 -29.37
N ALA A 59 8.12 10.39 -30.33
CA ALA A 59 8.69 9.07 -30.06
C ALA A 59 9.99 9.15 -29.23
N ALA A 60 10.86 10.13 -29.51
CA ALA A 60 12.08 10.35 -28.74
C ALA A 60 11.78 10.76 -27.28
N ILE A 61 10.80 11.63 -27.06
CA ILE A 61 10.34 12.03 -25.71
C ILE A 61 9.82 10.81 -24.95
N ARG A 62 8.91 10.01 -25.55
CA ARG A 62 8.37 8.79 -24.91
C ARG A 62 9.48 7.80 -24.56
N ARG A 63 10.43 7.57 -25.48
CA ARG A 63 11.59 6.70 -25.23
C ARG A 63 12.47 7.23 -24.10
N ALA A 64 12.81 8.52 -24.11
CA ALA A 64 13.63 9.13 -23.06
C ALA A 64 12.95 9.07 -21.69
N LEU A 65 11.62 9.26 -21.63
CA LEU A 65 10.84 9.09 -20.40
C LEU A 65 10.87 7.65 -19.91
N ALA A 66 10.74 6.66 -20.80
CA ALA A 66 10.84 5.25 -20.45
C ALA A 66 12.25 4.88 -19.94
N GLU A 67 13.30 5.33 -20.64
CA GLU A 67 14.71 5.13 -20.22
C GLU A 67 14.97 5.74 -18.83
N ARG A 68 14.57 6.99 -18.62
CA ARG A 68 14.75 7.68 -17.34
C ARG A 68 13.91 7.05 -16.23
N SER A 69 12.69 6.62 -16.53
CA SER A 69 11.85 5.87 -15.60
C SER A 69 12.55 4.59 -15.17
N ALA A 70 13.10 3.80 -16.11
CA ALA A 70 13.86 2.60 -15.81
C ALA A 70 15.10 2.91 -14.93
N GLU A 71 15.87 3.95 -15.25
CA GLU A 71 17.03 4.36 -14.44
C GLU A 71 16.64 4.75 -13.00
N VAL A 72 15.54 5.51 -12.85
CA VAL A 72 15.01 5.89 -11.53
C VAL A 72 14.51 4.65 -10.78
N HIS A 73 13.83 3.72 -11.45
CA HIS A 73 13.38 2.46 -10.85
C HIS A 73 14.57 1.60 -10.40
N ASP A 74 15.61 1.45 -11.22
CA ASP A 74 16.84 0.72 -10.86
C ASP A 74 17.59 1.39 -9.71
N GLY A 75 17.68 2.72 -9.72
CA GLY A 75 18.24 3.50 -8.61
C GLY A 75 17.49 3.25 -7.30
N ARG A 76 16.16 3.33 -7.32
CA ARG A 76 15.29 3.05 -6.16
C ARG A 76 15.42 1.61 -5.70
N ARG A 77 15.48 0.66 -6.63
CA ARG A 77 15.66 -0.76 -6.35
C ARG A 77 16.98 -1.02 -5.62
N ARG A 78 18.09 -0.47 -6.11
CA ARG A 78 19.40 -0.57 -5.44
C ARG A 78 19.38 0.08 -4.05
N ALA A 79 18.79 1.27 -3.92
CA ALA A 79 18.66 1.93 -2.64
C ALA A 79 17.81 1.13 -1.64
N LEU A 80 16.75 0.47 -2.10
CA LEU A 80 15.91 -0.38 -1.26
C LEU A 80 16.64 -1.65 -0.82
N LEU A 81 17.37 -2.31 -1.73
CA LEU A 81 18.22 -3.46 -1.41
C LEU A 81 19.28 -3.11 -0.37
N ALA A 82 19.91 -1.94 -0.48
CA ALA A 82 20.89 -1.48 0.50
C ALA A 82 20.29 -1.16 1.89
N ARG A 83 18.95 -1.04 1.99
CA ARG A 83 18.21 -0.87 3.26
C ARG A 83 17.65 -2.18 3.80
N CYS A 84 17.78 -3.28 3.07
CA CYS A 84 17.33 -4.57 3.57
C CYS A 84 18.24 -5.02 4.71
N VAL A 85 17.65 -5.48 5.80
CA VAL A 85 18.38 -6.10 6.90
C VAL A 85 18.61 -7.57 6.59
N GLU A 86 19.67 -8.15 7.17
CA GLU A 86 19.88 -9.59 7.06
C GLU A 86 18.82 -10.34 7.90
N PRO A 87 18.37 -11.52 7.48
CA PRO A 87 17.31 -12.27 8.16
C PRO A 87 17.60 -12.56 9.63
N GLU A 88 18.84 -12.92 9.93
CA GLU A 88 19.29 -13.25 11.28
C GLU A 88 19.25 -12.05 12.21
N GLU A 89 19.57 -10.85 11.71
CA GLU A 89 19.51 -9.60 12.47
C GLU A 89 18.06 -9.31 12.90
N LEU A 90 17.11 -9.33 11.97
CA LEU A 90 15.69 -9.11 12.28
C LEU A 90 15.16 -10.15 13.28
N VAL A 91 15.50 -11.42 13.10
CA VAL A 91 15.05 -12.50 14.00
C VAL A 91 15.65 -12.30 15.40
N GLN A 92 16.94 -11.97 15.51
CA GLN A 92 17.59 -11.72 16.79
C GLN A 92 16.96 -10.53 17.53
N ASP A 93 16.73 -9.41 16.82
CA ASP A 93 16.11 -8.22 17.39
C ASP A 93 14.70 -8.50 17.92
N VAL A 94 13.89 -9.26 17.16
CA VAL A 94 12.55 -9.67 17.61
C VAL A 94 12.64 -10.58 18.83
N LEU A 95 13.50 -11.61 18.81
CA LEU A 95 13.63 -12.58 19.90
C LEU A 95 14.27 -11.98 21.16
N ALA A 96 14.95 -10.84 21.05
CA ALA A 96 15.44 -10.10 22.21
C ALA A 96 14.29 -9.51 23.06
N VAL A 97 13.13 -9.25 22.46
CA VAL A 97 11.96 -8.61 23.14
C VAL A 97 10.71 -9.51 23.18
N VAL A 98 10.73 -10.61 22.44
CA VAL A 98 9.67 -11.62 22.42
C VAL A 98 10.16 -12.93 23.06
N PRO A 99 9.68 -13.27 24.26
CA PRO A 99 9.92 -14.57 24.87
C PRO A 99 9.57 -15.74 23.93
N ARG A 100 10.36 -16.81 24.00
CA ARG A 100 10.06 -18.04 23.26
C ARG A 100 8.70 -18.61 23.70
N GLY A 101 7.91 -19.04 22.72
CA GLY A 101 6.55 -19.53 22.91
C GLY A 101 5.45 -18.46 22.91
N ASP A 102 5.78 -17.17 22.97
CA ASP A 102 4.79 -16.08 22.84
C ASP A 102 4.16 -16.08 21.43
N GLU A 103 2.98 -15.43 21.32
CA GLU A 103 2.32 -15.24 20.02
C GLU A 103 2.98 -14.09 19.25
N VAL A 104 3.34 -14.36 17.99
CA VAL A 104 3.89 -13.39 17.05
C VAL A 104 3.02 -13.35 15.82
N LEU A 105 2.66 -12.15 15.37
CA LEU A 105 2.05 -11.93 14.07
C LEU A 105 3.09 -11.33 13.13
N VAL A 106 3.30 -11.93 11.97
CA VAL A 106 4.09 -11.36 10.88
C VAL A 106 3.14 -10.90 9.77
N THR A 107 3.24 -9.63 9.40
CA THR A 107 2.47 -9.03 8.32
C THR A 107 3.39 -8.41 7.29
N GLU A 108 2.93 -8.35 6.05
CA GLU A 108 3.57 -7.58 4.99
C GLU A 108 2.85 -6.25 4.80
N ALA A 109 3.60 -5.20 4.49
CA ALA A 109 3.01 -3.97 3.99
C ALA A 109 2.36 -4.25 2.63
N SER A 110 1.15 -3.71 2.39
CA SER A 110 0.40 -3.93 1.14
C SER A 110 1.12 -3.42 -0.11
N VAL A 111 2.09 -2.50 0.03
CA VAL A 111 2.82 -1.92 -1.11
C VAL A 111 4.32 -1.81 -0.85
N SER A 112 5.10 -2.41 -1.75
CA SER A 112 6.56 -2.23 -1.86
C SER A 112 6.90 -1.37 -3.09
N PRO A 113 7.89 -0.45 -3.02
CA PRO A 113 8.39 0.27 -4.19
C PRO A 113 9.04 -0.62 -5.25
N ALA A 114 9.48 -1.83 -4.88
CA ALA A 114 10.05 -2.85 -5.76
C ALA A 114 9.66 -4.25 -5.24
N PRO A 115 8.40 -4.67 -5.47
CA PRO A 115 7.80 -5.85 -4.83
C PRO A 115 8.45 -7.18 -5.24
N ASP A 116 9.19 -7.20 -6.34
CA ASP A 116 9.93 -8.37 -6.81
C ASP A 116 11.30 -8.54 -6.13
N VAL A 117 11.68 -7.62 -5.24
CA VAL A 117 13.06 -7.51 -4.72
C VAL A 117 13.08 -7.46 -3.21
N ALA A 118 12.24 -6.62 -2.64
CA ALA A 118 12.17 -6.41 -1.21
C ALA A 118 10.72 -6.26 -0.76
N VAL A 119 10.47 -6.74 0.45
CA VAL A 119 9.19 -6.62 1.14
C VAL A 119 9.44 -6.02 2.52
N ARG A 120 8.51 -5.18 2.98
CA ARG A 120 8.54 -4.63 4.34
C ARG A 120 7.79 -5.60 5.25
N LEU A 121 8.52 -6.28 6.11
CA LEU A 121 7.96 -7.14 7.15
C LEU A 121 7.74 -6.34 8.42
N LEU A 122 6.55 -6.50 8.98
CA LEU A 122 6.18 -5.95 10.27
C LEU A 122 5.90 -7.11 11.22
N VAL A 123 6.61 -7.12 12.32
CA VAL A 123 6.54 -8.17 13.34
C VAL A 123 5.89 -7.61 14.58
N TRP A 124 4.81 -8.25 14.99
CA TRP A 124 3.99 -7.83 16.09
C TRP A 124 4.06 -8.86 17.21
N LYS A 125 4.45 -8.43 18.40
CA LYS A 125 4.25 -9.20 19.62
C LYS A 125 2.80 -9.02 20.04
N GLY A 126 2.07 -10.09 20.30
CA GLY A 126 0.65 -9.94 20.56
C GLY A 126 0.01 -11.03 21.39
N GLY A 127 -1.27 -10.81 21.67
CA GLY A 127 -2.18 -11.78 22.22
C GLY A 127 -3.60 -11.50 21.75
N ALA A 128 -4.58 -12.14 22.38
CA ALA A 128 -5.98 -12.04 21.95
C ALA A 128 -6.54 -10.59 21.91
N GLU A 129 -6.04 -9.70 22.77
CA GLU A 129 -6.65 -8.38 22.99
C GLU A 129 -5.82 -7.21 22.44
N SER A 130 -4.52 -7.37 22.31
CA SER A 130 -3.61 -6.30 21.90
C SER A 130 -2.37 -6.84 21.19
N VAL A 131 -1.78 -5.97 20.39
CA VAL A 131 -0.55 -6.21 19.62
C VAL A 131 0.35 -4.98 19.74
N GLN A 132 1.66 -5.21 19.73
CA GLN A 132 2.70 -4.20 19.75
C GLN A 132 3.67 -4.49 18.61
N LEU A 133 3.95 -3.48 17.79
CA LEU A 133 4.99 -3.57 16.76
C LEU A 133 6.36 -3.67 17.44
N VAL A 134 7.09 -4.74 17.17
CA VAL A 134 8.42 -5.02 17.74
C VAL A 134 9.50 -5.16 16.67
N GLY A 135 9.13 -5.32 15.41
CA GLY A 135 10.04 -5.28 14.27
C GLY A 135 9.38 -4.62 13.05
N ASP A 136 10.14 -3.83 12.32
CA ASP A 136 9.73 -3.14 11.08
C ASP A 136 10.95 -2.99 10.19
N ALA A 137 11.07 -3.87 9.20
CA ALA A 137 12.26 -3.92 8.37
C ALA A 137 11.95 -4.29 6.94
N TRP A 138 12.79 -3.79 6.03
CA TRP A 138 12.86 -4.30 4.68
C TRP A 138 13.70 -5.55 4.66
N VAL A 139 13.23 -6.59 3.99
CA VAL A 139 13.99 -7.81 3.72
C VAL A 139 13.91 -8.13 2.24
N ARG A 140 14.91 -8.86 1.72
CA ARG A 140 14.84 -9.35 0.34
C ARG A 140 13.70 -10.37 0.22
N VAL A 141 12.99 -10.36 -0.90
CA VAL A 141 11.87 -11.30 -1.15
C VAL A 141 12.30 -12.75 -0.99
N VAL A 142 13.52 -13.08 -1.43
CA VAL A 142 14.11 -14.41 -1.33
C VAL A 142 14.32 -14.87 0.12
N ASP A 143 14.46 -13.94 1.06
CA ASP A 143 14.75 -14.24 2.47
C ASP A 143 13.50 -14.28 3.35
N ARG A 144 12.37 -13.76 2.86
CA ARG A 144 11.10 -13.70 3.59
C ARG A 144 10.76 -15.04 4.25
N ALA A 145 10.88 -16.14 3.51
CA ALA A 145 10.54 -17.47 3.99
C ALA A 145 11.44 -17.92 5.15
N ALA A 146 12.73 -17.56 5.13
CA ALA A 146 13.68 -17.89 6.18
C ALA A 146 13.35 -17.15 7.49
N VAL A 147 13.02 -15.85 7.41
CA VAL A 147 12.58 -15.05 8.57
C VAL A 147 11.34 -15.67 9.21
N VAL A 148 10.32 -15.95 8.40
CA VAL A 148 9.04 -16.53 8.85
C VAL A 148 9.28 -17.89 9.51
N ALA A 149 10.10 -18.76 8.90
CA ALA A 149 10.41 -20.08 9.45
C ALA A 149 11.14 -19.97 10.81
N ALA A 150 12.18 -19.15 10.90
CA ALA A 150 12.95 -18.98 12.14
C ALA A 150 12.12 -18.42 13.30
N LEU A 151 11.23 -17.45 13.02
CA LEU A 151 10.26 -16.98 14.03
C LEU A 151 9.27 -18.08 14.43
N GLY A 152 8.83 -18.91 13.47
CA GLY A 152 7.93 -20.04 13.73
C GLY A 152 8.53 -21.17 14.56
N GLU A 153 9.85 -21.36 14.53
CA GLU A 153 10.55 -22.32 15.41
C GLU A 153 10.60 -21.84 16.87
N ALA A 154 10.63 -20.52 17.09
CA ALA A 154 10.78 -19.93 18.41
C ALA A 154 9.46 -19.51 19.07
N CYS A 155 8.44 -19.18 18.27
CA CYS A 155 7.21 -18.53 18.71
C CYS A 155 5.97 -19.20 18.11
N ARG A 156 4.80 -18.92 18.69
CA ARG A 156 3.53 -19.28 18.04
C ARG A 156 3.22 -18.25 16.95
N LEU A 157 3.57 -18.59 15.72
CA LEU A 157 3.47 -17.69 14.58
C LEU A 157 2.07 -17.64 13.98
N PHE A 158 1.61 -16.42 13.71
CA PHE A 158 0.45 -16.10 12.90
C PHE A 158 0.90 -15.26 11.70
N GLN A 159 0.23 -15.47 10.57
CA GLN A 159 0.40 -14.63 9.39
C GLN A 159 -0.87 -13.81 9.15
N GLY A 160 -0.71 -12.67 8.49
CA GLY A 160 -1.83 -11.83 8.12
C GLY A 160 -1.41 -10.58 7.37
N GLY A 161 -2.26 -9.56 7.38
CA GLY A 161 -2.05 -8.32 6.64
C GLY A 161 -2.08 -7.08 7.54
N CYS A 162 -1.69 -5.94 6.97
CA CYS A 162 -1.77 -4.65 7.63
C CYS A 162 -2.04 -3.53 6.62
N ASP A 163 -2.39 -2.35 7.11
CA ASP A 163 -2.60 -1.16 6.28
C ASP A 163 -1.31 -0.38 6.00
N ALA A 164 -0.13 -0.90 6.36
CA ALA A 164 1.12 -0.22 6.05
C ALA A 164 1.37 -0.21 4.53
N MET A 165 1.77 0.96 4.03
CA MET A 165 2.39 1.12 2.72
C MET A 165 3.92 1.14 2.88
N ALA A 166 4.65 1.53 1.85
CA ALA A 166 6.11 1.61 1.88
C ALA A 166 6.66 2.50 3.03
N THR A 167 5.95 3.54 3.42
CA THR A 167 6.44 4.55 4.40
C THR A 167 5.47 4.85 5.53
N THR A 168 4.24 4.35 5.48
CA THR A 168 3.22 4.70 6.48
C THR A 168 3.34 3.81 7.71
N VAL A 169 3.10 4.39 8.89
CA VAL A 169 3.01 3.62 10.12
C VAL A 169 1.70 2.83 10.09
N PRO A 170 1.73 1.49 10.28
CA PRO A 170 0.51 0.69 10.34
C PRO A 170 -0.39 1.15 11.49
N ARG A 171 -1.68 1.27 11.22
CA ARG A 171 -2.72 1.47 12.23
C ARG A 171 -3.61 0.25 12.38
N THR A 172 -3.76 -0.53 11.33
CA THR A 172 -4.60 -1.72 11.30
C THR A 172 -3.76 -2.92 10.92
N CYS A 173 -3.87 -3.99 11.68
CA CYS A 173 -3.35 -5.29 11.28
C CYS A 173 -4.36 -6.37 11.61
N TRP A 174 -4.28 -7.50 10.91
CA TRP A 174 -5.17 -8.63 11.12
C TRP A 174 -4.43 -9.93 10.93
N ALA A 175 -4.96 -11.00 11.50
CA ALA A 175 -4.46 -12.36 11.37
C ALA A 175 -5.63 -13.29 11.01
N THR A 176 -5.37 -14.27 10.16
CA THR A 176 -6.32 -15.31 9.77
C THR A 176 -5.76 -16.70 10.07
N GLU A 177 -6.59 -17.57 10.66
CA GLU A 177 -6.27 -18.98 10.91
C GLU A 177 -7.53 -19.81 10.69
N GLY A 178 -7.71 -20.32 9.47
CA GLY A 178 -8.94 -21.00 9.07
C GLY A 178 -10.17 -20.09 9.22
N ALA A 179 -11.16 -20.51 10.02
CA ALA A 179 -12.36 -19.72 10.31
C ALA A 179 -12.15 -18.64 11.40
N ARG A 180 -10.93 -18.52 11.94
CA ARG A 180 -10.60 -17.52 12.97
C ARG A 180 -9.98 -16.30 12.33
N LEU A 181 -10.40 -15.12 12.77
CA LEU A 181 -9.84 -13.86 12.36
C LEU A 181 -9.76 -12.92 13.57
N ARG A 182 -8.65 -12.19 13.68
CA ARG A 182 -8.50 -11.10 14.65
C ARG A 182 -8.07 -9.85 13.89
N VAL A 183 -8.65 -8.72 14.25
CA VAL A 183 -8.32 -7.40 13.69
C VAL A 183 -7.99 -6.47 14.83
N TRP A 184 -6.82 -5.84 14.76
CA TRP A 184 -6.38 -4.83 15.70
C TRP A 184 -6.30 -3.48 15.01
N VAL A 185 -6.78 -2.44 15.70
CA VAL A 185 -6.65 -1.04 15.28
C VAL A 185 -5.92 -0.31 16.40
N ASN A 186 -4.86 0.42 16.09
CA ASN A 186 -3.94 1.09 17.02
C ASN A 186 -3.50 0.15 18.15
N GLY A 187 -3.07 -1.06 17.80
CA GLY A 187 -2.58 -2.05 18.76
C GLY A 187 -3.65 -2.72 19.64
N ARG A 188 -4.94 -2.39 19.49
CA ARG A 188 -6.04 -2.97 20.28
C ARG A 188 -7.01 -3.72 19.40
N MET A 189 -7.46 -4.89 19.86
CA MET A 189 -8.43 -5.70 19.13
C MET A 189 -9.69 -4.87 18.87
N SER A 190 -10.03 -4.68 17.60
CA SER A 190 -11.28 -4.05 17.17
C SER A 190 -12.36 -5.10 16.98
N MET A 191 -11.97 -6.23 16.35
CA MET A 191 -12.83 -7.35 16.07
C MET A 191 -12.08 -8.67 16.24
N ALA A 192 -12.77 -9.70 16.72
CA ALA A 192 -12.35 -11.08 16.61
C ALA A 192 -13.52 -11.94 16.13
N MET A 193 -13.24 -13.00 15.41
CA MET A 193 -14.23 -13.93 14.87
C MET A 193 -13.72 -15.35 15.08
N ASP A 194 -14.63 -16.23 15.51
CA ASP A 194 -14.44 -17.67 15.54
C ASP A 194 -15.57 -18.36 14.76
N GLU A 195 -15.65 -19.69 14.85
CA GLU A 195 -16.66 -20.50 14.15
C GLU A 195 -18.11 -20.13 14.51
N ARG A 196 -18.35 -19.51 15.66
CA ARG A 196 -19.70 -19.32 16.22
C ARG A 196 -20.08 -17.87 16.42
N ARG A 197 -19.11 -16.98 16.61
CA ARG A 197 -19.38 -15.61 17.05
C ARG A 197 -18.38 -14.59 16.51
N LEU A 198 -18.87 -13.36 16.45
CA LEU A 198 -18.08 -12.15 16.31
C LEU A 198 -18.02 -11.46 17.68
N LEU A 199 -16.83 -10.97 18.02
CA LEU A 199 -16.53 -10.15 19.17
C LEU A 199 -16.10 -8.78 18.66
N PHE A 200 -16.74 -7.72 19.14
CA PHE A 200 -16.30 -6.34 18.89
C PHE A 200 -15.86 -5.70 20.21
N GLY A 201 -14.78 -4.91 20.22
CA GLY A 201 -14.54 -4.09 21.40
C GLY A 201 -13.24 -3.29 21.48
N ARG A 202 -13.40 -1.96 21.54
CA ARG A 202 -12.54 -1.03 22.29
C ARG A 202 -13.26 -0.55 23.58
N GLY A 203 -13.78 -1.47 24.38
CA GLY A 203 -14.63 -1.15 25.55
C GLY A 203 -15.55 -2.29 25.95
N GLN A 204 -16.85 -2.03 26.12
CA GLN A 204 -17.84 -3.09 26.37
C GLN A 204 -17.86 -4.09 25.20
N ARG A 205 -17.48 -5.33 25.49
CA ARG A 205 -17.44 -6.41 24.51
C ARG A 205 -18.85 -6.73 24.05
N ARG A 206 -19.09 -6.58 22.75
CA ARG A 206 -20.32 -7.03 22.14
C ARG A 206 -20.08 -8.37 21.45
N VAL A 207 -20.83 -9.38 21.88
CA VAL A 207 -20.86 -10.69 21.24
C VAL A 207 -22.04 -10.73 20.27
N VAL A 208 -21.79 -11.17 19.04
CA VAL A 208 -22.81 -11.35 18.01
C VAL A 208 -22.67 -12.77 17.44
N SER A 209 -23.78 -13.47 17.22
CA SER A 209 -23.74 -14.76 16.52
C SER A 209 -23.18 -14.59 15.11
N ARG A 210 -22.36 -15.54 14.65
CA ARG A 210 -21.85 -15.53 13.27
C ARG A 210 -22.97 -15.58 12.24
N ASP A 211 -24.08 -16.24 12.52
CA ASP A 211 -25.25 -16.32 11.63
C ASP A 211 -25.97 -14.97 11.42
N HIS A 212 -25.55 -13.94 12.16
CA HIS A 212 -26.01 -12.58 11.93
C HIS A 212 -25.13 -11.81 10.96
N LEU A 213 -23.94 -12.30 10.59
CA LEU A 213 -23.09 -11.66 9.59
C LEU A 213 -23.68 -11.96 8.19
N GLU A 214 -24.04 -10.91 7.45
CA GLU A 214 -24.66 -11.04 6.13
C GLU A 214 -23.69 -10.69 4.99
N ALA A 215 -22.81 -9.72 5.21
CA ALA A 215 -21.81 -9.30 4.24
C ALA A 215 -20.67 -8.52 4.92
N VAL A 216 -19.59 -8.34 4.19
CA VAL A 216 -18.54 -7.36 4.49
C VAL A 216 -18.57 -6.29 3.41
N GLN A 217 -18.42 -5.02 3.77
CA GLN A 217 -18.50 -3.91 2.84
C GLN A 217 -17.29 -3.01 2.99
N VAL A 218 -16.65 -2.71 1.86
CA VAL A 218 -15.68 -1.60 1.77
C VAL A 218 -16.45 -0.32 1.46
N ARG A 219 -16.07 0.78 2.12
CA ARG A 219 -16.67 2.10 1.92
C ARG A 219 -15.60 3.14 1.67
N LEU A 220 -15.88 3.98 0.69
CA LEU A 220 -15.11 5.18 0.39
C LEU A 220 -15.97 6.41 0.72
N SER A 221 -15.34 7.46 1.24
CA SER A 221 -15.96 8.79 1.25
C SER A 221 -16.10 9.31 -0.18
N ARG A 222 -16.96 10.33 -0.37
CA ARG A 222 -17.14 10.98 -1.68
C ARG A 222 -15.86 11.63 -2.21
N GLN A 223 -14.96 12.03 -1.32
CA GLN A 223 -13.67 12.63 -1.66
C GLN A 223 -12.54 11.60 -1.68
N TRP A 224 -12.85 10.31 -1.51
CA TRP A 224 -11.89 9.21 -1.38
C TRP A 224 -10.85 9.35 -0.25
N ASP A 225 -10.91 10.40 0.56
CA ASP A 225 -10.03 10.69 1.69
C ASP A 225 -10.25 9.78 2.90
N ARG A 226 -11.27 8.91 2.88
CA ARG A 226 -11.56 7.96 3.95
C ARG A 226 -11.96 6.60 3.39
N HIS A 227 -11.24 5.57 3.80
CA HIS A 227 -11.52 4.18 3.49
C HIS A 227 -11.93 3.46 4.77
N ALA A 228 -12.99 2.65 4.71
CA ALA A 228 -13.48 1.90 5.86
C ALA A 228 -13.93 0.49 5.47
N VAL A 229 -13.76 -0.44 6.40
CA VAL A 229 -14.30 -1.79 6.31
C VAL A 229 -15.38 -1.95 7.37
N GLU A 230 -16.59 -2.25 6.92
CA GLU A 230 -17.75 -2.48 7.77
C GLU A 230 -18.22 -3.93 7.63
N VAL A 231 -18.68 -4.52 8.72
CA VAL A 231 -19.50 -5.74 8.67
C VAL A 231 -20.98 -5.36 8.70
N VAL A 232 -21.74 -6.01 7.82
CA VAL A 232 -23.19 -5.86 7.70
C VAL A 232 -23.84 -7.01 8.47
N LEU A 233 -24.57 -6.67 9.53
CA LEU A 233 -25.29 -7.62 10.35
C LEU A 233 -26.78 -7.62 10.01
N ARG A 234 -27.46 -8.72 10.36
CA ARG A 234 -28.91 -8.89 10.17
C ARG A 234 -29.72 -7.67 10.59
N GLY A 235 -30.61 -7.28 9.68
CA GLY A 235 -31.42 -6.05 9.77
C GLY A 235 -30.65 -4.79 9.36
N ASP A 236 -29.71 -4.90 8.42
CA ASP A 236 -28.83 -3.82 7.91
C ASP A 236 -28.10 -3.04 9.04
N ARG A 237 -27.76 -3.72 10.12
CA ARG A 237 -26.99 -3.12 11.22
C ARG A 237 -25.52 -3.17 10.88
N ARG A 238 -24.92 -2.01 10.65
CA ARG A 238 -23.51 -1.92 10.25
C ARG A 238 -22.59 -1.68 11.44
N ARG A 239 -21.40 -2.29 11.41
CA ARG A 239 -20.34 -2.06 12.39
C ARG A 239 -19.02 -1.84 11.67
N GLU A 240 -18.44 -0.66 11.89
CA GLU A 240 -17.09 -0.36 11.42
C GLU A 240 -16.08 -1.22 12.17
N VAL A 241 -15.23 -1.90 11.40
CA VAL A 241 -14.13 -2.73 11.90
C VAL A 241 -12.83 -1.93 11.92
N ALA A 242 -12.55 -1.25 10.81
CA ALA A 242 -11.38 -0.40 10.64
C ALA A 242 -11.71 0.75 9.69
N ALA A 243 -11.04 1.89 9.88
CA ALA A 243 -11.11 3.01 8.97
C ALA A 243 -9.81 3.81 9.01
N ARG A 244 -9.46 4.39 7.88
CA ARG A 244 -8.27 5.23 7.72
C ARG A 244 -8.58 6.42 6.83
N ARG A 245 -7.84 7.51 7.04
CA ARG A 245 -7.87 8.67 6.17
C ARG A 245 -6.61 8.72 5.31
N GLU A 246 -6.79 9.00 4.02
CA GLU A 246 -5.71 9.19 3.06
C GLU A 246 -5.60 10.66 2.69
N HIS A 247 -4.59 11.32 3.25
CA HIS A 247 -4.37 12.75 3.01
C HIS A 247 -3.96 13.04 1.56
N SER A 248 -3.32 12.08 0.88
CA SER A 248 -2.94 12.21 -0.53
C SER A 248 -4.15 12.51 -1.41
N ALA A 249 -5.30 11.85 -1.19
CA ALA A 249 -6.53 12.10 -1.94
C ALA A 249 -7.04 13.54 -1.84
N THR A 250 -6.69 14.25 -0.76
CA THR A 250 -7.08 15.65 -0.57
C THR A 250 -6.03 16.64 -1.06
N LEU A 251 -4.74 16.27 -0.96
CA LEU A 251 -3.61 17.17 -1.17
C LEU A 251 -3.02 17.07 -2.57
N ASP A 252 -3.19 15.94 -3.24
CA ASP A 252 -2.66 15.68 -4.57
C ASP A 252 -3.73 15.96 -5.64
N PRO A 253 -3.60 17.03 -6.45
CA PRO A 253 -4.56 17.33 -7.50
C PRO A 253 -4.52 16.32 -8.67
N THR A 254 -3.51 15.45 -8.70
CA THR A 254 -3.38 14.37 -9.68
C THR A 254 -3.89 13.03 -9.16
N TYR A 255 -4.44 13.00 -7.94
CA TYR A 255 -5.00 11.78 -7.36
C TYR A 255 -6.14 11.24 -8.20
N ASP A 256 -5.97 10.03 -8.70
CA ASP A 256 -6.93 9.36 -9.57
C ASP A 256 -7.38 7.99 -9.02
N ARG A 257 -8.08 7.22 -9.86
CA ARG A 257 -8.57 5.89 -9.52
C ARG A 257 -7.43 4.90 -9.28
N ASP A 258 -6.31 5.03 -9.97
CA ASP A 258 -5.18 4.11 -9.81
C ASP A 258 -4.51 4.33 -8.45
N ASN A 259 -4.36 5.61 -8.03
CA ASN A 259 -3.92 5.93 -6.68
C ASN A 259 -4.88 5.37 -5.62
N LEU A 260 -6.18 5.53 -5.84
CA LEU A 260 -7.22 5.01 -4.95
C LEU A 260 -7.13 3.49 -4.78
N VAL A 261 -7.01 2.74 -5.87
CA VAL A 261 -6.93 1.27 -5.81
C VAL A 261 -5.73 0.82 -4.99
N VAL A 262 -4.58 1.47 -5.17
CA VAL A 262 -3.36 1.20 -4.43
C VAL A 262 -3.54 1.52 -2.94
N ASP A 263 -4.06 2.70 -2.61
CA ASP A 263 -4.25 3.13 -1.23
C ASP A 263 -5.35 2.36 -0.48
N ALA A 264 -6.37 1.89 -1.20
CA ALA A 264 -7.49 1.11 -0.64
C ALA A 264 -7.23 -0.41 -0.65
N ALA A 265 -6.09 -0.88 -1.15
CA ALA A 265 -5.76 -2.31 -1.25
C ALA A 265 -5.90 -3.03 0.10
N TRP A 266 -5.42 -2.41 1.19
CA TRP A 266 -5.55 -2.96 2.54
C TRP A 266 -7.01 -3.19 2.96
N ALA A 267 -7.93 -2.31 2.54
CA ALA A 267 -9.34 -2.39 2.89
C ALA A 267 -10.01 -3.54 2.13
N VAL A 268 -9.63 -3.75 0.87
CA VAL A 268 -10.07 -4.89 0.06
C VAL A 268 -9.56 -6.20 0.66
N GLU A 269 -8.27 -6.30 0.97
CA GLU A 269 -7.66 -7.50 1.57
C GLU A 269 -8.27 -7.84 2.94
N LEU A 270 -8.48 -6.84 3.79
CA LEU A 270 -9.15 -7.04 5.08
C LEU A 270 -10.60 -7.50 4.87
N ALA A 271 -11.34 -6.88 3.95
CA ALA A 271 -12.72 -7.28 3.67
C ALA A 271 -12.82 -8.70 3.14
N GLN A 272 -11.91 -9.10 2.25
CA GLN A 272 -11.78 -10.48 1.76
C GLN A 272 -11.42 -11.46 2.88
N SER A 273 -10.50 -11.10 3.75
CA SER A 273 -10.12 -11.92 4.91
C SER A 273 -11.31 -12.16 5.84
N ILE A 274 -12.10 -11.12 6.12
CA ILE A 274 -13.33 -11.24 6.93
C ILE A 274 -14.39 -12.06 6.18
N GLY A 275 -14.59 -11.80 4.88
CA GLY A 275 -15.57 -12.49 4.05
C GLY A 275 -15.30 -14.00 3.97
N MET A 276 -14.03 -14.37 3.75
CA MET A 276 -13.58 -15.76 3.74
C MET A 276 -13.75 -16.43 5.10
N ALA A 277 -13.26 -15.82 6.18
CA ALA A 277 -13.37 -16.40 7.52
C ALA A 277 -14.83 -16.48 8.00
N GLY A 278 -15.68 -15.54 7.55
CA GLY A 278 -17.10 -15.44 7.87
C GLY A 278 -18.00 -16.30 6.97
N GLY A 279 -17.55 -16.66 5.77
CA GLY A 279 -18.36 -17.34 4.77
C GLY A 279 -19.46 -16.44 4.17
N VAL A 280 -19.18 -15.15 3.99
CA VAL A 280 -20.15 -14.13 3.53
C VAL A 280 -19.59 -13.33 2.35
N PRO A 281 -20.46 -12.78 1.49
CA PRO A 281 -20.03 -11.98 0.35
C PRO A 281 -19.32 -10.68 0.76
N VAL A 282 -18.38 -10.26 -0.07
CA VAL A 282 -17.71 -8.96 0.00
C VAL A 282 -18.36 -8.00 -0.99
N ARG A 283 -18.70 -6.80 -0.54
CA ARG A 283 -19.27 -5.72 -1.34
C ARG A 283 -18.23 -4.62 -1.49
N LEU A 284 -17.80 -4.38 -2.72
CA LEU A 284 -16.88 -3.31 -3.08
C LEU A 284 -17.66 -2.16 -3.74
N PRO A 285 -17.25 -0.90 -3.55
CA PRO A 285 -17.76 0.21 -4.33
C PRO A 285 -17.28 0.09 -5.79
N ASP A 286 -18.02 0.69 -6.73
CA ASP A 286 -17.69 0.63 -8.16
C ASP A 286 -16.29 1.17 -8.49
N ASP A 287 -15.79 2.12 -7.70
CA ASP A 287 -14.43 2.65 -7.85
C ASP A 287 -13.33 1.57 -7.61
N LEU A 288 -13.66 0.49 -6.88
CA LEU A 288 -12.74 -0.60 -6.52
C LEU A 288 -13.11 -1.95 -7.16
N SER A 289 -14.14 -1.99 -8.01
CA SER A 289 -14.57 -3.21 -8.71
C SER A 289 -13.92 -3.40 -10.08
#